data_AF-A0A1Q3GXQ0-F1
#
_entry.id   AF-A0A1Q3GXQ0-F1
#
_cell.length_a   1.000
_cell.length_b   1.000
_cell.length_c   1.000
_cell.angle_alpha   90.00
_cell.angle_beta   90.00
_cell.angle_gamma   90.00
#
_symmetry.space_group_name_H-M   'P 1'
#
loop_
_entity.id
_entity.type
_entity.pdbx_description
1 polymer ?
#
loop_
_entity_poly.entity_id
_entity_poly.type
_entity_poly.pdbx_seq_one_letter_code
_entity_poly.pdbx_strand_id
1 'polypeptide(L)'
;MVFGYYTVSLKTVHADQLPAEIPVDAGTHFEYGLKLAHILFIPIFPIGKQWLLKRDGNSYEVTPEAAQLFDTLYGKPKTPWYAFAGLILAGLALIYFSVQDMMADRRRSAYRKEVKKQELNEKVKSFENPLVSDFYALESSTGQYYGVKVDSTAGGKVWLRYRVDDQGFGLKNKNNTLSAFIVNRGQFAVQAVNKQDVLKSYQDKKALIKIKGLDAGEALKVVEVYNLDIGAKGTRIAIKDPETATEVRDVMTRFVTQISMDSSLALMDNSSKRYLLNVIKTAQTGNGRKMKNFITSSKNSTVTYTMMMYARYGYLSGKNDDKKQPDEKLLRNFGFYSKLIGGVGLWTINKDKFKDINVMSVTLTGINKAEARVLLTSNILQESTNIYFSVDFNKENGQWKINLPSTFSYTSNQVAKVGRFTEGPRIYRKRVRSDLKKLDKKNQMTFDPALVY
;
A
#
# COMPACT_ATOMS: atom_id res chain seq x y z
N MET A 1 46.45 -6.81 -6.74
CA MET A 1 46.25 -6.36 -5.36
C MET A 1 45.46 -5.06 -5.40
N VAL A 2 44.33 -4.93 -4.68
CA VAL A 2 43.42 -3.77 -4.80
C VAL A 2 43.93 -2.56 -4.02
N PHE A 3 44.54 -2.78 -2.85
CA PHE A 3 45.24 -1.77 -2.05
C PHE A 3 46.68 -2.23 -1.82
N GLY A 4 47.63 -1.32 -1.89
CA GLY A 4 49.05 -1.65 -1.69
C GLY A 4 49.93 -0.42 -1.63
N TYR A 5 51.24 -0.65 -1.63
CA TYR A 5 52.25 0.39 -1.77
C TYR A 5 53.23 0.03 -2.90
N TYR A 6 53.66 1.04 -3.63
CA TYR A 6 54.81 0.94 -4.53
C TYR A 6 55.71 2.15 -4.36
N THR A 7 56.95 2.01 -4.81
CA THR A 7 57.93 3.09 -4.78
C THR A 7 58.16 3.60 -6.18
N VAL A 8 58.04 4.91 -6.37
CA VAL A 8 58.42 5.59 -7.62
C VAL A 8 59.74 6.29 -7.40
N SER A 9 60.72 6.09 -8.29
CA SER A 9 61.95 6.86 -8.25
C SER A 9 61.65 8.32 -8.63
N LEU A 10 61.95 9.25 -7.71
CA LEU A 10 61.88 10.69 -7.99
C LEU A 10 63.19 11.22 -8.54
N LYS A 11 64.30 10.59 -8.18
CA LYS A 11 65.66 10.96 -8.59
C LYS A 11 66.54 9.73 -8.53
N THR A 12 67.38 9.55 -9.53
CA THR A 12 68.37 8.47 -9.59
C THR A 12 69.77 9.09 -9.60
N VAL A 13 70.67 8.53 -8.80
CA VAL A 13 72.08 8.91 -8.70
C VAL A 13 72.92 7.68 -9.05
N HIS A 14 73.65 7.76 -10.16
CA HIS A 14 74.49 6.65 -10.63
C HIS A 14 75.86 6.65 -9.96
N ALA A 15 76.56 5.51 -10.01
CA ALA A 15 77.87 5.34 -9.38
C ALA A 15 78.91 6.39 -9.80
N ASP A 16 78.88 6.80 -11.07
CA ASP A 16 79.75 7.83 -11.65
C ASP A 16 79.48 9.25 -11.14
N GLN A 17 78.34 9.46 -10.47
CA GLN A 17 77.99 10.74 -9.85
C GLN A 17 78.41 10.82 -8.39
N LEU A 18 78.80 9.70 -7.77
CA LEU A 18 79.19 9.65 -6.37
C LEU A 18 80.61 10.17 -6.14
N PRO A 19 80.89 10.77 -4.97
CA PRO A 19 82.26 11.05 -4.56
C PRO A 19 83.11 9.77 -4.58
N ALA A 20 84.38 9.90 -4.99
CA ALA A 20 85.30 8.76 -5.15
C ALA A 20 85.52 7.96 -3.86
N GLU A 21 85.25 8.57 -2.70
CA GLU A 21 85.37 7.97 -1.37
C GLU A 21 84.24 6.99 -1.02
N ILE A 22 83.17 6.92 -1.83
CA ILE A 22 82.07 5.97 -1.62
C ILE A 22 82.25 4.81 -2.62
N PRO A 23 82.93 3.72 -2.22
CA PRO A 23 83.12 2.59 -3.11
C PRO A 23 81.78 1.90 -3.38
N VAL A 24 81.37 1.90 -4.64
CA VAL A 24 80.19 1.15 -5.11
C VAL A 24 80.56 0.26 -6.28
N ASP A 25 79.98 -0.94 -6.30
CA ASP A 25 80.21 -1.91 -7.36
C ASP A 25 79.59 -1.43 -8.69
N ALA A 26 80.23 -1.76 -9.81
CA ALA A 26 79.76 -1.39 -11.14
C ALA A 26 78.31 -1.88 -11.36
N GLY A 27 77.44 -1.00 -11.88
CA GLY A 27 76.02 -1.28 -12.07
C GLY A 27 75.13 -0.98 -10.86
N THR A 28 75.71 -0.51 -9.76
CA THR A 28 74.97 -0.05 -8.57
C THR A 28 74.55 1.42 -8.73
N HIS A 29 73.33 1.76 -8.32
CA HIS A 29 72.86 3.15 -8.27
C HIS A 29 71.94 3.39 -7.06
N PHE A 30 71.78 4.65 -6.68
CA PHE A 30 70.89 5.08 -5.61
C PHE A 30 69.65 5.75 -6.18
N GLU A 31 68.48 5.44 -5.63
CA GLU A 31 67.20 6.06 -6.02
C GLU A 31 66.56 6.75 -4.82
N TYR A 32 66.15 8.01 -4.99
CA TYR A 32 65.27 8.68 -4.04
C TYR A 32 63.83 8.24 -4.31
N GLY A 33 63.42 7.17 -3.64
CA GLY A 33 62.12 6.56 -3.79
C GLY A 33 61.03 7.29 -3.00
N LEU A 34 59.90 7.57 -3.65
CA LEU A 34 58.66 7.97 -3.00
C LEU A 34 57.76 6.75 -2.84
N LYS A 35 57.55 6.33 -1.59
CA LYS A 35 56.62 5.26 -1.26
C LYS A 35 55.19 5.82 -1.26
N LEU A 36 54.35 5.31 -2.15
CA LEU A 36 52.97 5.75 -2.36
C LEU A 36 52.00 4.68 -1.89
N ALA A 37 50.98 5.06 -1.12
CA ALA A 37 49.79 4.23 -0.95
C ALA A 37 48.93 4.33 -2.21
N HIS A 38 48.38 3.21 -2.70
CA HIS A 38 47.51 3.22 -3.87
C HIS A 38 46.29 2.33 -3.71
N ILE A 39 45.23 2.66 -4.45
CA ILE A 39 44.14 1.74 -4.79
C ILE A 39 44.12 1.58 -6.31
N LEU A 40 44.15 0.33 -6.81
CA LEU A 40 44.13 0.03 -8.25
C LEU A 40 45.15 0.87 -9.05
N PHE A 41 46.39 0.94 -8.57
CA PHE A 41 47.50 1.73 -9.12
C PHE A 41 47.38 3.27 -9.02
N ILE A 42 46.26 3.82 -8.57
CA ILE A 42 46.07 5.27 -8.38
C ILE A 42 46.69 5.69 -7.03
N PRO A 43 47.71 6.58 -7.01
CA PRO A 43 48.28 7.11 -5.77
C PRO A 43 47.23 7.85 -4.95
N ILE A 44 47.09 7.55 -3.66
CA ILE A 44 46.16 8.23 -2.76
C ILE A 44 46.88 9.29 -1.94
N PHE A 45 47.97 8.91 -1.29
CA PHE A 45 48.85 9.82 -0.56
C PHE A 45 50.28 9.27 -0.46
N PRO A 46 51.28 10.16 -0.35
CA PRO A 46 52.65 9.76 -0.07
C PRO A 46 52.78 9.23 1.37
N ILE A 47 53.41 8.07 1.54
CA ILE A 47 53.69 7.47 2.86
C ILE A 47 55.04 7.99 3.39
N GLY A 48 56.05 8.03 2.52
CA GLY A 48 57.40 8.41 2.92
C GLY A 48 58.33 8.53 1.72
N LYS A 49 59.50 9.13 1.96
CA LYS A 49 60.59 9.21 0.98
C LYS A 49 61.84 8.63 1.59
N GLN A 50 62.58 7.84 0.82
CA GLN A 50 63.82 7.26 1.28
C GLN A 50 64.78 7.01 0.13
N TRP A 51 66.08 7.07 0.43
CA TRP A 51 67.12 6.61 -0.48
C TRP A 51 67.14 5.07 -0.46
N LEU A 52 67.16 4.49 -1.67
CA LEU A 52 67.23 3.06 -1.90
C LEU A 52 68.48 2.76 -2.71
N LEU A 53 69.24 1.77 -2.28
CA LEU A 53 70.32 1.18 -3.06
C LEU A 53 69.72 0.16 -4.02
N LYS A 54 70.00 0.32 -5.31
CA LYS A 54 69.67 -0.64 -6.37
C LYS A 54 70.92 -1.38 -6.76
N ARG A 55 70.93 -2.69 -6.48
CA ARG A 55 72.03 -3.59 -6.78
C ARG A 55 71.49 -4.94 -7.21
N ASP A 56 71.95 -5.45 -8.35
CA ASP A 56 71.58 -6.76 -8.89
C ASP A 56 70.05 -6.95 -9.03
N GLY A 57 69.33 -5.87 -9.40
CA GLY A 57 67.87 -5.86 -9.51
C GLY A 57 67.11 -5.78 -8.18
N ASN A 58 67.80 -5.87 -7.04
CA ASN A 58 67.21 -5.78 -5.71
C ASN A 58 67.26 -4.35 -5.15
N SER A 59 66.35 -4.06 -4.21
CA SER A 59 66.29 -2.80 -3.48
C SER A 59 66.65 -2.99 -2.02
N TYR A 60 67.61 -2.21 -1.54
CA TYR A 60 68.03 -2.19 -0.15
C TYR A 60 67.84 -0.79 0.44
N GLU A 61 67.46 -0.71 1.71
CA GLU A 61 67.40 0.56 2.42
C GLU A 61 68.81 1.05 2.75
N VAL A 62 69.05 2.33 2.49
CA VAL A 62 70.32 2.98 2.80
C VAL A 62 70.37 3.30 4.30
N THR A 63 71.56 3.21 4.92
CA THR A 63 71.71 3.57 6.33
C THR A 63 71.39 5.07 6.56
N PRO A 64 70.94 5.47 7.77
CA PRO A 64 70.60 6.86 8.05
C PRO A 64 71.72 7.86 7.74
N GLU A 65 72.98 7.48 7.99
CA GLU A 65 74.16 8.33 7.75
C GLU A 65 74.36 8.58 6.26
N ALA A 66 74.26 7.53 5.44
CA ALA A 66 74.37 7.65 3.99
C ALA A 66 73.16 8.39 3.38
N ALA A 67 71.95 8.19 3.92
CA ALA A 67 70.78 8.96 3.50
C ALA A 67 70.94 10.47 3.78
N GLN A 68 71.50 10.84 4.94
CA GLN A 68 71.79 12.24 5.28
C GLN A 68 72.87 12.84 4.38
N LEU A 69 73.90 12.06 4.05
CA LEU A 69 74.93 12.46 3.09
C LEU A 69 74.31 12.74 1.71
N PHE A 70 73.49 11.83 1.19
CA PHE A 70 72.82 12.01 -0.11
C PHE A 70 71.83 13.17 -0.10
N ASP A 71 71.10 13.39 0.99
CA ASP A 71 70.25 14.56 1.14
C ASP A 71 71.05 15.87 1.10
N THR A 72 72.27 15.88 1.64
CA THR A 72 73.17 17.04 1.63
C THR A 72 73.75 17.29 0.24
N LEU A 73 74.20 16.23 -0.44
CA LEU A 73 74.85 16.32 -1.75
C LEU A 73 73.85 16.63 -2.88
N TYR A 74 72.66 16.01 -2.83
CA TYR A 74 71.72 16.00 -3.97
C TYR A 74 70.39 16.68 -3.69
N GLY A 75 70.16 17.13 -2.45
CA GLY A 75 68.91 17.72 -2.01
C GLY A 75 67.76 16.72 -1.91
N LYS A 76 66.63 17.18 -1.36
CA LYS A 76 65.38 16.41 -1.24
C LYS A 76 64.39 16.79 -2.35
N PRO A 77 64.14 15.93 -3.35
CA PRO A 77 63.06 16.13 -4.32
C PRO A 77 61.71 16.45 -3.66
N LYS A 78 61.00 17.46 -4.18
CA LYS A 78 59.63 17.78 -3.74
C LYS A 78 58.67 16.65 -4.12
N THR A 79 57.59 16.49 -3.34
CA THR A 79 56.56 15.49 -3.65
C THR A 79 55.79 15.96 -4.88
N PRO A 80 55.67 15.14 -5.94
CA PRO A 80 54.86 15.50 -7.10
C PRO A 80 53.37 15.54 -6.73
N TRP A 81 52.61 16.46 -7.34
CA TRP A 81 51.18 16.63 -7.05
C TRP A 81 50.35 15.37 -7.36
N TYR A 82 50.77 14.57 -8.34
CA TYR A 82 50.09 13.33 -8.71
C TYR A 82 50.16 12.26 -7.60
N ALA A 83 51.03 12.41 -6.60
CA ALA A 83 51.02 11.57 -5.40
C ALA A 83 49.70 11.65 -4.60
N PHE A 84 48.89 12.68 -4.87
CA PHE A 84 47.58 12.93 -4.27
C PHE A 84 46.42 12.72 -5.25
N ALA A 85 46.65 12.05 -6.39
CA ALA A 85 45.65 11.90 -7.46
C ALA A 85 44.32 11.30 -6.95
N GLY A 86 44.37 10.32 -6.05
CA GLY A 86 43.18 9.70 -5.44
C GLY A 86 42.34 10.69 -4.63
N LEU A 87 42.98 11.57 -3.84
CA LEU A 87 42.28 12.61 -3.08
C LEU A 87 41.69 13.68 -4.00
N ILE A 88 42.42 14.07 -5.05
CA ILE A 88 41.93 15.03 -6.06
C ILE A 88 40.71 14.45 -6.78
N LEU A 89 40.76 13.20 -7.23
CA LEU A 89 39.64 12.53 -7.87
C LEU A 89 38.45 12.39 -6.92
N ALA A 90 38.68 12.08 -5.65
CA ALA A 90 37.62 12.05 -4.65
C ALA A 90 36.97 13.44 -4.47
N GLY A 91 37.77 14.51 -4.40
CA GLY A 91 37.27 15.89 -4.33
C GLY A 91 36.43 16.27 -5.55
N LEU A 92 36.90 15.95 -6.76
CA LEU A 92 36.15 16.19 -8.00
C LEU A 92 34.85 15.40 -8.05
N ALA A 93 34.87 14.13 -7.63
CA ALA A 93 33.66 13.32 -7.54
C ALA A 93 32.64 13.93 -6.57
N LEU A 94 33.08 14.38 -5.38
CA LEU A 94 32.21 15.05 -4.41
C LEU A 94 31.60 16.34 -4.97
N ILE A 95 32.38 17.16 -5.67
CA ILE A 95 31.88 18.37 -6.35
C ILE A 95 30.85 18.00 -7.41
N TYR A 96 31.14 17.00 -8.24
CA TYR A 96 30.24 16.52 -9.29
C TYR A 96 28.90 16.05 -8.69
N PHE A 97 28.93 15.21 -7.65
CA PHE A 97 27.71 14.76 -6.97
C PHE A 97 26.95 15.92 -6.33
N SER A 98 27.63 16.87 -5.69
CA SER A 98 27.00 18.05 -5.09
C SER A 98 26.28 18.93 -6.14
N VAL A 99 26.90 19.15 -7.30
CA VAL A 99 26.27 19.90 -8.40
C VAL A 99 25.06 19.16 -8.96
N GLN A 100 25.15 17.84 -9.15
CA GLN A 100 24.05 17.00 -9.61
C GLN A 100 22.86 17.06 -8.63
N ASP A 101 23.11 16.94 -7.33
CA ASP A 101 22.08 17.02 -6.29
C ASP A 101 21.40 18.40 -6.27
N MET A 102 22.19 19.48 -6.34
CA MET A 102 21.65 20.84 -6.41
C MET A 102 20.76 21.04 -7.65
N MET A 103 21.17 20.52 -8.81
CA MET A 103 20.38 20.57 -10.04
C MET A 103 19.09 19.75 -9.93
N ALA A 104 19.18 18.55 -9.35
CA ALA A 104 18.02 17.68 -9.13
C ALA A 104 17.00 18.37 -8.20
N ASP A 105 17.44 19.04 -7.15
CA ASP A 105 16.57 19.75 -6.22
C ASP A 105 15.93 21.00 -6.83
N ARG A 106 16.66 21.74 -7.66
CA ARG A 106 16.06 22.84 -8.45
C ARG A 106 15.01 22.33 -9.44
N ARG A 107 15.28 21.22 -10.15
CA ARG A 107 14.29 20.60 -11.05
C ARG A 107 13.07 20.10 -10.29
N ARG A 108 13.26 19.42 -9.14
CA ARG A 108 12.17 18.94 -8.28
C ARG A 108 11.33 20.09 -7.73
N SER A 109 11.95 21.19 -7.30
CA SER A 109 11.22 22.35 -6.78
C SER A 109 10.45 23.09 -7.88
N ALA A 110 11.02 23.26 -9.08
CA ALA A 110 10.32 23.82 -10.23
C ALA A 110 9.13 22.93 -10.66
N TYR A 111 9.35 21.62 -10.77
CA TYR A 111 8.30 20.64 -11.07
C TYR A 111 7.17 20.68 -10.04
N ARG A 112 7.50 20.71 -8.73
CA ARG A 112 6.50 20.83 -7.66
C ARG A 112 5.70 22.13 -7.74
N LYS A 113 6.34 23.26 -8.12
CA LYS A 113 5.64 24.54 -8.31
C LYS A 113 4.67 24.44 -9.49
N GLU A 114 5.08 23.84 -10.61
CA GLU A 114 4.23 23.69 -11.78
C GLU A 114 3.07 22.74 -11.53
N VAL A 115 3.31 21.60 -10.88
CA VAL A 115 2.24 20.68 -10.46
C VAL A 115 1.24 21.39 -9.53
N LYS A 116 1.70 22.15 -8.53
CA LYS A 116 0.80 22.93 -7.66
C LYS A 116 -0.01 23.98 -8.42
N LYS A 117 0.59 24.61 -9.43
CA LYS A 117 -0.09 25.60 -10.29
C LYS A 117 -1.14 24.91 -11.17
N GLN A 118 -0.82 23.73 -11.72
CA GLN A 118 -1.77 22.91 -12.48
C GLN A 118 -2.93 22.45 -11.59
N GLU A 119 -2.65 21.90 -10.41
CA GLU A 119 -3.67 21.51 -9.43
C GLU A 119 -4.56 22.70 -9.04
N LEU A 120 -3.99 23.88 -8.81
CA LEU A 120 -4.76 25.10 -8.52
C LEU A 120 -5.62 25.51 -9.71
N ASN A 121 -5.09 25.47 -10.93
CA ASN A 121 -5.83 25.78 -12.14
C ASN A 121 -6.98 24.80 -12.38
N GLU A 122 -6.78 23.50 -12.13
CA GLU A 122 -7.84 22.48 -12.20
C GLU A 122 -8.93 22.72 -11.15
N LYS A 123 -8.53 23.09 -9.92
CA LYS A 123 -9.49 23.49 -8.88
C LYS A 123 -10.25 24.75 -9.28
N VAL A 124 -9.59 25.77 -9.81
CA VAL A 124 -10.25 26.99 -10.31
C VAL A 124 -11.28 26.67 -11.40
N LYS A 125 -10.93 25.82 -12.37
CA LYS A 125 -11.87 25.36 -13.42
C LYS A 125 -13.09 24.64 -12.86
N SER A 126 -12.94 23.88 -11.75
CA SER A 126 -14.09 23.24 -11.09
C SER A 126 -15.10 24.24 -10.50
N PHE A 127 -14.69 25.47 -10.15
CA PHE A 127 -15.63 26.50 -9.70
C PHE A 127 -16.40 27.19 -10.83
N GLU A 128 -15.82 27.25 -12.03
CA GLU A 128 -16.51 27.77 -13.21
C GLU A 128 -17.64 26.82 -13.64
N ASN A 129 -17.38 25.51 -13.55
CA ASN A 129 -18.31 24.45 -13.88
C ASN A 129 -18.48 23.43 -12.73
N PRO A 130 -19.12 23.82 -11.60
CA PRO A 130 -19.28 22.91 -10.48
C PRO A 130 -20.11 21.69 -10.84
N LEU A 131 -19.66 20.53 -10.37
CA LEU A 131 -20.33 19.25 -10.55
C LEU A 131 -21.10 18.88 -9.29
N VAL A 132 -22.17 18.09 -9.43
CA VAL A 132 -22.93 17.55 -8.28
C VAL A 132 -22.13 16.59 -7.39
N SER A 133 -20.93 16.20 -7.83
CA SER A 133 -19.93 15.45 -7.06
C SER A 133 -18.98 16.34 -6.27
N ASP A 134 -19.10 17.66 -6.38
CA ASP A 134 -18.24 18.60 -5.66
C ASP A 134 -18.75 18.87 -4.25
N PHE A 135 -17.81 18.91 -3.32
CA PHE A 135 -18.00 19.28 -1.92
C PHE A 135 -17.07 20.42 -1.56
N TYR A 136 -17.57 21.40 -0.83
CA TYR A 136 -16.78 22.51 -0.35
C TYR A 136 -16.62 22.44 1.16
N ALA A 137 -15.40 22.67 1.62
CA ALA A 137 -15.14 23.00 3.02
C ALA A 137 -15.21 24.52 3.17
N LEU A 138 -16.11 24.99 4.02
CA LEU A 138 -16.27 26.39 4.38
C LEU A 138 -15.65 26.61 5.77
N GLU A 139 -15.02 27.75 6.00
CA GLU A 139 -14.38 28.14 7.27
C GLU A 139 -15.01 29.44 7.78
N SER A 140 -15.39 29.48 9.06
CA SER A 140 -15.86 30.68 9.76
C SER A 140 -14.72 31.59 10.20
N SER A 141 -15.07 32.78 10.70
CA SER A 141 -14.12 33.70 11.34
C SER A 141 -13.48 33.12 12.62
N THR A 142 -14.16 32.18 13.28
CA THR A 142 -13.69 31.48 14.49
C THR A 142 -12.82 30.26 14.18
N GLY A 143 -12.60 29.93 12.90
CA GLY A 143 -11.84 28.75 12.48
C GLY A 143 -12.64 27.45 12.51
N GLN A 144 -13.96 27.52 12.70
CA GLN A 144 -14.85 26.37 12.60
C GLN A 144 -15.10 26.03 11.13
N TYR A 145 -15.14 24.74 10.80
CA TYR A 145 -15.37 24.30 9.42
C TYR A 145 -16.75 23.68 9.23
N TYR A 146 -17.30 23.85 8.03
CA TYR A 146 -18.59 23.30 7.60
C TYR A 146 -18.44 22.60 6.25
N GLY A 147 -19.20 21.51 6.06
CA GLY A 147 -19.25 20.81 4.79
C GLY A 147 -20.51 21.18 4.01
N VAL A 148 -20.36 21.54 2.74
CA VAL A 148 -21.48 21.73 1.81
C VAL A 148 -21.26 20.90 0.54
N LYS A 149 -22.36 20.45 -0.07
CA LYS A 149 -22.34 19.68 -1.32
C LYS A 149 -23.01 20.48 -2.42
N VAL A 150 -22.47 20.46 -3.63
CA VAL A 150 -23.17 20.99 -4.80
C VAL A 150 -24.37 20.11 -5.12
N ASP A 151 -25.56 20.72 -5.11
CA ASP A 151 -26.83 20.05 -5.42
C ASP A 151 -27.19 20.21 -6.90
N SER A 152 -27.09 21.43 -7.42
CA SER A 152 -27.33 21.76 -8.83
C SER A 152 -26.61 23.05 -9.24
N THR A 153 -26.49 23.28 -10.55
CA THR A 153 -25.93 24.52 -11.12
C THR A 153 -26.81 25.02 -12.25
N ALA A 154 -27.01 26.33 -12.31
CA ALA A 154 -27.75 27.00 -13.38
C ALA A 154 -27.36 28.48 -13.46
N GLY A 155 -27.01 28.94 -14.67
CA GLY A 155 -26.48 30.28 -14.89
C GLY A 155 -25.28 30.60 -14.00
N GLY A 156 -25.27 31.81 -13.43
CA GLY A 156 -24.25 32.30 -12.50
C GLY A 156 -24.40 31.83 -11.05
N LYS A 157 -25.27 30.85 -10.76
CA LYS A 157 -25.54 30.37 -9.40
C LYS A 157 -25.19 28.89 -9.23
N VAL A 158 -24.83 28.53 -8.00
CA VAL A 158 -24.66 27.15 -7.53
C VAL A 158 -25.53 26.94 -6.30
N TRP A 159 -26.28 25.84 -6.28
CA TRP A 159 -27.14 25.46 -5.18
C TRP A 159 -26.35 24.53 -4.27
N LEU A 160 -26.14 24.97 -3.03
CA LEU A 160 -25.38 24.23 -2.05
C LEU A 160 -26.35 23.57 -1.07
N ARG A 161 -26.26 22.24 -0.99
CA ARG A 161 -26.91 21.44 0.03
C ARG A 161 -26.04 21.40 1.27
N TYR A 162 -26.65 21.64 2.43
CA TYR A 162 -25.97 21.66 3.72
C TYR A 162 -26.87 21.05 4.79
N ARG A 163 -26.26 20.61 5.89
CA ARG A 163 -26.99 20.10 7.05
C ARG A 163 -27.49 21.30 7.87
N VAL A 164 -28.79 21.32 8.19
CA VAL A 164 -29.38 22.33 9.07
C VAL A 164 -28.85 22.13 10.48
N ASP A 165 -28.55 23.23 11.18
CA ASP A 165 -27.98 23.26 12.54
C ASP A 165 -26.67 22.46 12.67
N ASP A 166 -25.86 22.46 11.61
CA ASP A 166 -24.53 21.84 11.65
C ASP A 166 -23.66 22.57 12.68
N GLN A 167 -23.15 21.81 13.65
CA GLN A 167 -22.25 22.32 14.68
C GLN A 167 -20.85 22.60 14.13
N GLY A 168 -20.57 22.19 12.90
CA GLY A 168 -19.26 22.28 12.27
C GLY A 168 -18.26 21.29 12.86
N PHE A 169 -17.01 21.41 12.45
CA PHE A 169 -15.91 20.59 12.93
C PHE A 169 -14.62 21.41 13.05
N GLY A 170 -13.77 21.08 14.04
CA GLY A 170 -12.57 21.87 14.35
C GLY A 170 -11.35 21.61 13.46
N LEU A 171 -11.38 20.59 12.59
CA LEU A 171 -10.24 20.25 11.71
C LEU A 171 -10.71 20.03 10.27
N LYS A 172 -10.16 20.82 9.35
CA LYS A 172 -10.37 20.64 7.91
C LYS A 172 -9.73 19.35 7.42
N ASN A 173 -10.55 18.35 7.16
CA ASN A 173 -10.15 17.20 6.37
C ASN A 173 -11.32 16.67 5.54
N LYS A 174 -10.98 15.89 4.52
CA LYS A 174 -11.93 15.30 3.58
C LYS A 174 -13.05 14.52 4.28
N ASN A 175 -12.75 13.70 5.28
CA ASN A 175 -13.76 12.86 5.94
C ASN A 175 -14.77 13.71 6.72
N ASN A 176 -14.31 14.76 7.41
CA ASN A 176 -15.17 15.66 8.16
C ASN A 176 -16.11 16.44 7.22
N THR A 177 -15.59 17.00 6.13
CA THR A 177 -16.40 17.71 5.11
C THR A 177 -17.49 16.81 4.50
N LEU A 178 -17.19 15.53 4.30
CA LEU A 178 -18.13 14.58 3.68
C LEU A 178 -19.08 13.92 4.69
N SER A 179 -18.80 14.03 5.99
CA SER A 179 -19.41 13.20 7.04
C SER A 179 -20.94 13.27 7.04
N ALA A 180 -21.50 14.48 7.08
CA ALA A 180 -22.94 14.69 7.09
C ALA A 180 -23.63 14.09 5.85
N PHE A 181 -23.03 14.19 4.67
CA PHE A 181 -23.62 13.72 3.41
C PHE A 181 -23.52 12.21 3.22
N ILE A 182 -22.52 11.58 3.83
CA ILE A 182 -22.34 10.12 3.77
C ILE A 182 -23.19 9.43 4.82
N VAL A 183 -23.25 9.99 6.03
CA VAL A 183 -24.18 9.54 7.08
C VAL A 183 -25.62 9.79 6.63
N ASN A 184 -25.86 10.93 5.95
CA ASN A 184 -27.15 11.35 5.41
C ASN A 184 -28.28 11.29 6.45
N ARG A 185 -27.99 11.71 7.69
CA ARG A 185 -28.96 11.87 8.76
C ARG A 185 -29.17 13.34 9.09
N GLY A 186 -30.38 13.66 9.55
CA GLY A 186 -30.80 15.02 9.85
C GLY A 186 -31.48 15.70 8.68
N GLN A 187 -31.85 16.97 8.89
CA GLN A 187 -32.49 17.79 7.88
C GLN A 187 -31.42 18.47 7.02
N PHE A 188 -31.64 18.47 5.71
CA PHE A 188 -30.81 19.18 4.76
C PHE A 188 -31.63 20.29 4.12
N ALA A 189 -30.98 21.44 3.95
CA ALA A 189 -31.51 22.55 3.18
C ALA A 189 -30.63 22.80 1.97
N VAL A 190 -31.17 23.52 0.99
CA VAL A 190 -30.46 23.92 -0.22
C VAL A 190 -30.55 25.43 -0.34
N GLN A 191 -29.42 26.09 -0.56
CA GLN A 191 -29.36 27.53 -0.76
C GLN A 191 -28.56 27.87 -2.02
N ALA A 192 -29.07 28.80 -2.82
CA ALA A 192 -28.35 29.32 -3.97
C ALA A 192 -27.30 30.35 -3.52
N VAL A 193 -26.08 30.25 -4.07
CA VAL A 193 -25.00 31.23 -3.93
C VAL A 193 -24.45 31.59 -5.31
N ASN A 194 -23.82 32.76 -5.43
CA ASN A 194 -23.22 33.19 -6.70
C ASN A 194 -21.91 32.42 -6.96
N LYS A 195 -21.73 31.86 -8.16
CA LYS A 195 -20.49 31.15 -8.54
C LYS A 195 -19.26 32.04 -8.43
N GLN A 196 -19.38 33.32 -8.80
CA GLN A 196 -18.28 34.27 -8.70
C GLN A 196 -17.85 34.50 -7.25
N ASP A 197 -18.79 34.51 -6.30
CA ASP A 197 -18.47 34.67 -4.88
C ASP A 197 -17.78 33.43 -4.33
N VAL A 198 -18.18 32.23 -4.75
CA VAL A 198 -17.51 30.97 -4.39
C VAL A 198 -16.07 30.97 -4.90
N LEU A 199 -15.87 31.34 -6.17
CA LEU A 199 -14.54 31.42 -6.77
C LEU A 199 -13.65 32.47 -6.09
N LYS A 200 -14.16 33.70 -5.91
CA LYS A 200 -13.43 34.78 -5.22
C LYS A 200 -13.13 34.43 -3.78
N SER A 201 -14.06 33.77 -3.08
CA SER A 201 -13.85 33.32 -1.71
C SER A 201 -12.66 32.38 -1.59
N TYR A 202 -12.52 31.45 -2.55
CA TYR A 202 -11.41 30.52 -2.61
C TYR A 202 -10.08 31.19 -3.00
N GLN A 203 -10.08 31.98 -4.09
CA GLN A 203 -8.87 32.62 -4.61
C GLN A 203 -8.31 33.70 -3.67
N ASP A 204 -9.18 34.59 -3.19
CA ASP A 204 -8.81 35.74 -2.36
C ASP A 204 -8.75 35.40 -0.88
N LYS A 205 -9.15 34.18 -0.49
CA LYS A 205 -9.30 33.73 0.90
C LYS A 205 -10.20 34.67 1.72
N LYS A 206 -11.29 35.14 1.12
CA LYS A 206 -12.26 36.05 1.75
C LYS A 206 -13.53 35.31 2.15
N ALA A 207 -14.11 35.72 3.27
CA ALA A 207 -15.42 35.25 3.71
C ALA A 207 -16.53 35.96 2.90
N LEU A 208 -17.08 35.29 1.89
CA LEU A 208 -18.11 35.84 1.00
C LEU A 208 -19.41 35.01 1.00
N ILE A 209 -19.37 33.80 1.55
CA ILE A 209 -20.46 32.83 1.41
C ILE A 209 -21.33 32.85 2.66
N LYS A 210 -22.55 33.36 2.55
CA LYS A 210 -23.53 33.37 3.65
C LYS A 210 -24.55 32.25 3.43
N ILE A 211 -24.69 31.33 4.39
CA ILE A 211 -25.67 30.24 4.33
C ILE A 211 -26.53 30.27 5.60
N LYS A 212 -27.85 30.36 5.43
CA LYS A 212 -28.79 30.44 6.56
C LYS A 212 -28.78 29.12 7.34
N GLY A 213 -28.37 29.17 8.61
CA GLY A 213 -28.30 27.98 9.48
C GLY A 213 -26.91 27.37 9.60
N LEU A 214 -25.89 27.97 8.99
CA LEU A 214 -24.49 27.72 9.29
C LEU A 214 -23.91 28.97 9.96
N ASP A 215 -23.16 28.80 11.06
CA ASP A 215 -22.47 29.89 11.78
C ASP A 215 -23.34 31.15 12.00
N ALA A 216 -24.58 30.96 12.44
CA ALA A 216 -25.58 32.04 12.61
C ALA A 216 -25.85 32.91 11.37
N GLY A 217 -25.46 32.47 10.16
CA GLY A 217 -25.61 33.20 8.91
C GLY A 217 -24.45 34.15 8.58
N GLU A 218 -23.36 34.09 9.35
CA GLU A 218 -22.15 34.85 9.08
C GLU A 218 -21.51 34.45 7.74
N ALA A 219 -20.63 35.33 7.24
CA ALA A 219 -19.91 35.05 6.01
C ALA A 219 -18.82 33.99 6.24
N LEU A 220 -18.80 32.99 5.37
CA LEU A 220 -17.85 31.88 5.40
C LEU A 220 -16.89 31.96 4.20
N LYS A 221 -15.70 31.40 4.38
CA LYS A 221 -14.64 31.32 3.37
C LYS A 221 -14.53 29.92 2.80
N VAL A 222 -14.47 29.76 1.48
CA VAL A 222 -14.19 28.48 0.84
C VAL A 222 -12.70 28.15 0.98
N VAL A 223 -12.36 27.06 1.65
CA VAL A 223 -10.97 26.67 1.94
C VAL A 223 -10.49 25.42 1.22
N GLU A 224 -11.40 24.59 0.72
CA GLU A 224 -11.07 23.39 -0.03
C GLU A 224 -12.24 22.94 -0.89
N VAL A 225 -11.93 22.32 -2.03
CA VAL A 225 -12.90 21.62 -2.88
C VAL A 225 -12.48 20.17 -2.99
N TYR A 226 -13.45 19.27 -2.86
CA TYR A 226 -13.28 17.87 -3.12
C TYR A 226 -14.25 17.44 -4.21
N ASN A 227 -13.72 17.08 -5.38
CA ASN A 227 -14.49 16.44 -6.44
C ASN A 227 -14.46 14.93 -6.22
N LEU A 228 -15.57 14.38 -5.71
CA LEU A 228 -15.63 12.99 -5.28
C LEU A 228 -16.98 12.36 -5.62
N ASP A 229 -16.92 11.31 -6.42
CA ASP A 229 -18.02 10.36 -6.48
C ASP A 229 -17.97 9.44 -5.24
N ILE A 230 -18.81 9.73 -4.26
CA ILE A 230 -19.01 8.94 -3.04
C ILE A 230 -19.66 7.57 -3.33
N GLY A 231 -20.19 7.35 -4.53
CA GLY A 231 -20.68 6.06 -5.02
C GLY A 231 -19.63 5.23 -5.77
N ALA A 232 -18.63 5.88 -6.38
CA ALA A 232 -17.60 5.24 -7.19
C ALA A 232 -16.77 4.20 -6.42
N LYS A 233 -16.29 3.19 -7.16
CA LYS A 233 -15.35 2.20 -6.64
C LYS A 233 -13.97 2.86 -6.46
N GLY A 234 -13.43 2.82 -5.24
CA GLY A 234 -12.04 3.21 -4.96
C GLY A 234 -11.87 4.46 -4.10
N THR A 235 -12.92 5.23 -3.87
CA THR A 235 -12.85 6.39 -2.95
C THR A 235 -12.69 5.89 -1.52
N ARG A 236 -11.50 6.06 -0.93
CA ARG A 236 -11.27 5.75 0.49
C ARG A 236 -11.87 6.86 1.35
N ILE A 237 -12.97 6.53 2.01
CA ILE A 237 -13.62 7.38 3.02
C ILE A 237 -13.75 6.54 4.28
N ALA A 238 -13.49 7.15 5.43
CA ALA A 238 -13.58 6.47 6.72
C ALA A 238 -14.23 7.40 7.72
N ILE A 239 -15.56 7.34 7.78
CA ILE A 239 -16.36 8.12 8.74
C ILE A 239 -16.86 7.19 9.84
N LYS A 240 -16.61 7.57 11.09
CA LYS A 240 -17.17 6.89 12.25
C LYS A 240 -18.56 7.43 12.52
N ASP A 241 -19.51 6.52 12.65
CA ASP A 241 -20.90 6.87 12.91
C ASP A 241 -21.50 5.88 13.94
N PRO A 242 -21.81 6.32 15.17
CA PRO A 242 -22.23 5.43 16.25
C PRO A 242 -23.49 4.62 15.94
N GLU A 243 -24.48 5.24 15.30
CA GLU A 243 -25.75 4.58 14.99
C GLU A 243 -25.57 3.52 13.89
N THR A 244 -24.83 3.81 12.81
CA THR A 244 -24.45 2.80 11.80
C THR A 244 -23.66 1.68 12.46
N ALA A 245 -22.76 2.01 13.39
CA ALA A 245 -21.98 1.00 14.09
C ALA A 245 -22.88 0.04 14.89
N THR A 246 -23.94 0.54 15.52
CA THR A 246 -24.95 -0.29 16.20
C THR A 246 -25.74 -1.14 15.21
N GLU A 247 -26.26 -0.56 14.12
CA GLU A 247 -27.01 -1.28 13.09
C GLU A 247 -26.17 -2.41 12.43
N VAL A 248 -24.92 -2.12 12.07
CA VAL A 248 -24.01 -3.08 11.46
C VAL A 248 -23.65 -4.21 12.42
N ARG A 249 -23.43 -3.90 13.71
CA ARG A 249 -23.21 -4.92 14.74
C ARG A 249 -24.42 -5.84 14.90
N ASP A 250 -25.64 -5.29 14.90
CA ASP A 250 -26.87 -6.09 14.95
C ASP A 250 -26.98 -7.03 13.74
N VAL A 251 -26.80 -6.51 12.53
CA VAL A 251 -26.85 -7.31 11.29
C VAL A 251 -25.83 -8.44 11.31
N MET A 252 -24.60 -8.16 11.73
CA MET A 252 -23.56 -9.18 11.82
C MET A 252 -23.89 -10.24 12.88
N THR A 253 -24.42 -9.80 14.03
CA THR A 253 -24.84 -10.70 15.11
C THR A 253 -25.94 -11.64 14.65
N ARG A 254 -26.98 -11.09 14.04
CA ARG A 254 -28.08 -11.87 13.47
C ARG A 254 -27.59 -12.77 12.34
N PHE A 255 -26.68 -12.30 11.48
CA PHE A 255 -26.19 -13.11 10.36
C PHE A 255 -25.52 -14.41 10.82
N VAL A 256 -24.71 -14.36 11.87
CA VAL A 256 -23.99 -15.53 12.39
C VAL A 256 -24.87 -16.40 13.29
N THR A 257 -25.79 -15.80 14.05
CA THR A 257 -26.64 -16.55 15.00
C THR A 257 -27.91 -17.14 14.38
N GLN A 258 -28.34 -16.62 13.23
CA GLN A 258 -29.58 -17.04 12.61
C GLN A 258 -29.49 -18.48 12.11
N ILE A 259 -30.48 -19.31 12.44
CA ILE A 259 -30.52 -20.72 12.02
C ILE A 259 -31.17 -20.86 10.63
N SER A 260 -32.29 -20.16 10.40
CA SER A 260 -33.04 -20.23 9.14
C SER A 260 -32.27 -19.67 7.94
N MET A 261 -32.32 -20.40 6.83
CA MET A 261 -31.69 -19.99 5.57
C MET A 261 -32.36 -18.73 5.00
N ASP A 262 -33.68 -18.64 5.01
CA ASP A 262 -34.37 -17.51 4.40
C ASP A 262 -33.98 -16.18 5.08
N SER A 263 -33.82 -16.22 6.40
CA SER A 263 -33.33 -15.08 7.17
C SER A 263 -31.85 -14.80 6.94
N SER A 264 -30.98 -15.81 6.83
CA SER A 264 -29.58 -15.59 6.46
C SER A 264 -29.44 -14.96 5.07
N LEU A 265 -30.21 -15.42 4.07
CA LEU A 265 -30.26 -14.80 2.74
C LEU A 265 -30.81 -13.38 2.80
N ALA A 266 -31.83 -13.12 3.63
CA ALA A 266 -32.37 -11.78 3.82
C ALA A 266 -31.35 -10.80 4.39
N LEU A 267 -30.34 -11.27 5.13
CA LEU A 267 -29.25 -10.44 5.66
C LEU A 267 -28.07 -10.29 4.70
N MET A 268 -28.02 -11.05 3.59
CA MET A 268 -26.99 -10.94 2.57
C MET A 268 -27.34 -9.89 1.51
N ASP A 269 -26.32 -9.19 1.03
CA ASP A 269 -26.49 -8.26 -0.09
C ASP A 269 -26.72 -9.00 -1.41
N ASN A 270 -27.23 -8.29 -2.42
CA ASN A 270 -27.51 -8.89 -3.73
C ASN A 270 -26.25 -9.37 -4.46
N SER A 271 -25.08 -8.80 -4.16
CA SER A 271 -23.81 -9.25 -4.75
C SER A 271 -23.39 -10.63 -4.23
N SER A 272 -23.67 -10.91 -2.96
CA SER A 272 -23.40 -12.17 -2.27
C SER A 272 -24.31 -13.29 -2.76
N LYS A 273 -25.60 -12.98 -2.95
CA LYS A 273 -26.57 -13.91 -3.55
C LYS A 273 -26.17 -14.29 -4.98
N ARG A 274 -25.80 -13.29 -5.80
CA ARG A 274 -25.27 -13.52 -7.16
C ARG A 274 -23.98 -14.33 -7.14
N TYR A 275 -23.07 -14.07 -6.22
CA TYR A 275 -21.85 -14.84 -6.06
C TYR A 275 -22.15 -16.33 -5.79
N LEU A 276 -23.03 -16.63 -4.84
CA LEU A 276 -23.45 -18.01 -4.53
C LEU A 276 -24.08 -18.70 -5.73
N LEU A 277 -24.99 -18.03 -6.44
CA LEU A 277 -25.58 -18.54 -7.68
C LEU A 277 -24.53 -18.82 -8.73
N ASN A 278 -23.57 -17.91 -8.93
CA ASN A 278 -22.50 -18.07 -9.90
C ASN A 278 -21.58 -19.24 -9.56
N VAL A 279 -21.29 -19.50 -8.28
CA VAL A 279 -20.54 -20.68 -7.84
C VAL A 279 -21.24 -21.96 -8.32
N ILE A 280 -22.53 -22.11 -8.02
CA ILE A 280 -23.28 -23.32 -8.39
C ILE A 280 -23.41 -23.44 -9.90
N LYS A 281 -23.81 -22.36 -10.59
CA LYS A 281 -23.98 -22.36 -12.05
C LYS A 281 -22.68 -22.68 -12.77
N THR A 282 -21.55 -22.16 -12.28
CA THR A 282 -20.22 -22.50 -12.83
C THR A 282 -19.91 -23.98 -12.58
N ALA A 283 -20.18 -24.49 -11.37
CA ALA A 283 -19.99 -25.90 -11.04
C ALA A 283 -20.89 -26.85 -11.88
N GLN A 284 -22.12 -26.43 -12.19
CA GLN A 284 -23.05 -27.18 -13.05
C GLN A 284 -22.53 -27.37 -14.47
N THR A 285 -21.67 -26.47 -14.97
CA THR A 285 -21.07 -26.65 -16.30
C THR A 285 -20.13 -27.85 -16.39
N GLY A 286 -19.63 -28.36 -15.26
CA GLY A 286 -18.62 -29.42 -15.22
C GLY A 286 -17.26 -29.06 -15.82
N ASN A 287 -17.05 -27.81 -16.26
CA ASN A 287 -15.84 -27.40 -16.95
C ASN A 287 -14.76 -26.92 -15.95
N GLY A 288 -13.73 -27.74 -15.73
CA GLY A 288 -12.58 -27.46 -14.86
C GLY A 288 -11.92 -26.11 -15.09
N ARG A 289 -11.73 -25.71 -16.34
CA ARG A 289 -11.10 -24.43 -16.69
C ARG A 289 -11.98 -23.24 -16.30
N LYS A 290 -13.29 -23.30 -16.56
CA LYS A 290 -14.23 -22.24 -16.12
C LYS A 290 -14.27 -22.12 -14.60
N MET A 291 -14.30 -23.26 -13.90
CA MET A 291 -14.24 -23.29 -12.43
C MET A 291 -12.93 -22.69 -11.90
N LYS A 292 -11.78 -23.06 -12.48
CA LYS A 292 -10.47 -22.49 -12.12
C LYS A 292 -10.42 -20.98 -12.32
N ASN A 293 -10.89 -20.48 -13.47
CA ASN A 293 -10.93 -19.05 -13.76
C ASN A 293 -11.78 -18.29 -12.73
N PHE A 294 -12.95 -18.84 -12.36
CA PHE A 294 -13.79 -18.28 -11.31
C PHE A 294 -13.03 -18.19 -9.98
N ILE A 295 -12.35 -19.27 -9.58
CA ILE A 295 -11.55 -19.34 -8.35
C ILE A 295 -10.42 -18.32 -8.35
N THR A 296 -9.63 -18.23 -9.41
CA THR A 296 -8.46 -17.35 -9.49
C THR A 296 -8.83 -15.87 -9.61
N SER A 297 -10.03 -15.56 -10.10
CA SER A 297 -10.53 -14.18 -10.15
C SER A 297 -10.99 -13.64 -8.79
N SER A 298 -11.18 -14.51 -7.78
CA SER A 298 -11.62 -14.14 -6.45
C SER A 298 -10.47 -13.64 -5.57
N LYS A 299 -10.71 -12.55 -4.81
CA LYS A 299 -9.81 -12.04 -3.78
C LYS A 299 -9.44 -13.10 -2.72
N ASN A 300 -10.36 -14.03 -2.45
CA ASN A 300 -10.17 -15.13 -1.49
C ASN A 300 -10.24 -16.47 -2.23
N SER A 301 -9.27 -16.70 -3.13
CA SER A 301 -9.24 -17.86 -4.04
C SER A 301 -9.27 -19.20 -3.29
N THR A 302 -8.57 -19.33 -2.17
CA THR A 302 -8.57 -20.56 -1.36
C THR A 302 -9.97 -20.92 -0.82
N VAL A 303 -10.73 -19.93 -0.35
CA VAL A 303 -12.09 -20.14 0.17
C VAL A 303 -13.07 -20.38 -0.99
N THR A 304 -12.88 -19.66 -2.09
CA THR A 304 -13.67 -19.86 -3.32
C THR A 304 -13.46 -21.23 -3.93
N TYR A 305 -12.23 -21.76 -3.88
CA TYR A 305 -11.91 -23.14 -4.24
C TYR A 305 -12.75 -24.11 -3.40
N THR A 306 -12.76 -23.96 -2.07
CA THR A 306 -13.55 -24.82 -1.18
C THR A 306 -15.02 -24.82 -1.56
N MET A 307 -15.63 -23.64 -1.74
CA MET A 307 -17.02 -23.53 -2.15
C MET A 307 -17.29 -24.19 -3.51
N MET A 308 -16.40 -23.99 -4.49
CA MET A 308 -16.54 -24.58 -5.82
C MET A 308 -16.46 -26.11 -5.76
N MET A 309 -15.52 -26.65 -4.98
CA MET A 309 -15.35 -28.10 -4.81
C MET A 309 -16.56 -28.72 -4.14
N TYR A 310 -17.07 -28.12 -3.06
CA TYR A 310 -18.29 -28.57 -2.40
C TYR A 310 -19.53 -28.42 -3.27
N ALA A 311 -19.62 -27.36 -4.09
CA ALA A 311 -20.70 -27.24 -5.06
C ALA A 311 -20.67 -28.37 -6.09
N ARG A 312 -19.52 -28.63 -6.73
CA ARG A 312 -19.38 -29.63 -7.80
C ARG A 312 -19.48 -31.06 -7.29
N TYR A 313 -18.71 -31.39 -6.28
CA TYR A 313 -18.47 -32.79 -5.87
C TYR A 313 -19.27 -33.20 -4.64
N GLY A 314 -19.85 -32.25 -3.91
CA GLY A 314 -20.67 -32.53 -2.74
C GLY A 314 -22.16 -32.32 -2.98
N TYR A 315 -22.55 -31.09 -3.37
CA TYR A 315 -23.95 -30.73 -3.56
C TYR A 315 -24.54 -31.29 -4.86
N LEU A 316 -23.87 -31.08 -5.99
CA LEU A 316 -24.39 -31.50 -7.30
C LEU A 316 -24.28 -33.01 -7.54
N SER A 317 -23.32 -33.69 -6.92
CA SER A 317 -23.16 -35.16 -7.05
C SER A 317 -24.30 -35.95 -6.41
N GLY A 318 -24.93 -35.41 -5.36
CA GLY A 318 -26.10 -36.01 -4.71
C GLY A 318 -27.44 -35.62 -5.32
N LYS A 319 -27.45 -34.79 -6.36
CA LYS A 319 -28.67 -34.30 -7.00
C LYS A 319 -28.96 -35.18 -8.22
N ASN A 320 -30.04 -35.97 -8.16
CA ASN A 320 -30.57 -36.62 -9.35
C ASN A 320 -31.04 -35.52 -10.31
N ASP A 321 -30.27 -35.32 -11.38
CA ASP A 321 -30.58 -34.38 -12.45
C ASP A 321 -31.90 -34.78 -13.09
N ASP A 322 -32.76 -33.79 -13.35
CA ASP A 322 -33.77 -33.86 -14.42
C ASP A 322 -34.56 -32.56 -14.59
N LYS A 323 -34.57 -31.64 -13.60
CA LYS A 323 -35.31 -30.37 -13.74
C LYS A 323 -34.46 -29.15 -13.38
N LYS A 324 -34.35 -28.21 -14.32
CA LYS A 324 -33.83 -26.86 -14.08
C LYS A 324 -34.63 -26.23 -12.94
N GLN A 325 -33.97 -26.01 -11.80
CA GLN A 325 -34.60 -25.34 -10.66
C GLN A 325 -34.54 -23.82 -10.85
N PRO A 326 -35.56 -23.07 -10.40
CA PRO A 326 -35.48 -21.62 -10.32
C PRO A 326 -34.28 -21.17 -9.48
N ASP A 327 -33.68 -20.03 -9.83
CA ASP A 327 -32.50 -19.48 -9.15
C ASP A 327 -32.73 -19.33 -7.64
N GLU A 328 -33.90 -18.87 -7.21
CA GLU A 328 -34.24 -18.72 -5.79
C GLU A 328 -34.15 -20.05 -5.04
N LYS A 329 -34.75 -21.11 -5.59
CA LYS A 329 -34.71 -22.46 -5.01
C LYS A 329 -33.28 -23.02 -5.01
N LEU A 330 -32.52 -22.78 -6.07
CA LEU A 330 -31.13 -23.20 -6.18
C LEU A 330 -30.25 -22.51 -5.13
N LEU A 331 -30.39 -21.19 -4.98
CA LEU A 331 -29.69 -20.37 -3.99
C LEU A 331 -30.03 -20.82 -2.57
N ARG A 332 -31.31 -21.04 -2.27
CA ARG A 332 -31.76 -21.52 -0.95
C ARG A 332 -31.16 -22.88 -0.61
N ASN A 333 -31.27 -23.85 -1.52
CA ASN A 333 -30.79 -25.21 -1.29
C ASN A 333 -29.26 -25.27 -1.15
N PHE A 334 -28.53 -24.60 -2.04
CA PHE A 334 -27.08 -24.56 -1.95
C PHE A 334 -26.59 -23.72 -0.78
N GLY A 335 -27.31 -22.65 -0.43
CA GLY A 335 -26.96 -21.84 0.72
C GLY A 335 -27.10 -22.64 2.02
N PHE A 336 -28.19 -23.41 2.15
CA PHE A 336 -28.36 -24.34 3.26
C PHE A 336 -27.21 -25.37 3.30
N TYR A 337 -26.90 -25.99 2.17
CA TYR A 337 -25.77 -26.92 2.07
C TYR A 337 -24.42 -26.27 2.44
N SER A 338 -24.15 -25.06 1.95
CA SER A 338 -22.91 -24.31 2.21
C SER A 338 -22.75 -23.95 3.68
N LYS A 339 -23.87 -23.76 4.39
CA LYS A 339 -23.88 -23.51 5.83
C LYS A 339 -23.47 -24.75 6.64
N LEU A 340 -23.80 -25.95 6.14
CA LEU A 340 -23.52 -27.22 6.82
C LEU A 340 -22.07 -27.69 6.66
N ILE A 341 -21.44 -27.46 5.51
CA ILE A 341 -20.08 -27.96 5.21
C ILE A 341 -18.98 -27.35 6.10
N GLY A 342 -19.27 -26.26 6.82
CA GLY A 342 -18.31 -25.67 7.74
C GLY A 342 -17.16 -24.91 7.05
N GLY A 343 -16.51 -24.01 7.78
CA GLY A 343 -15.23 -23.41 7.39
C GLY A 343 -15.25 -22.44 6.19
N VAL A 344 -16.38 -21.82 5.86
CA VAL A 344 -16.47 -20.82 4.76
C VAL A 344 -16.94 -19.47 5.32
N GLY A 345 -15.99 -18.58 5.61
CA GLY A 345 -16.25 -17.24 6.13
C GLY A 345 -16.89 -17.26 7.51
N LEU A 346 -17.69 -16.21 7.81
CA LEU A 346 -18.42 -16.10 9.07
C LEU A 346 -19.71 -16.93 9.12
N TRP A 347 -20.16 -17.42 7.97
CA TRP A 347 -21.50 -17.99 7.83
C TRP A 347 -21.65 -19.38 8.47
N THR A 348 -20.54 -20.03 8.79
CA THR A 348 -20.48 -21.41 9.29
C THR A 348 -19.89 -21.53 10.70
N ILE A 349 -19.82 -20.43 11.45
CA ILE A 349 -19.24 -20.46 12.81
C ILE A 349 -20.28 -21.03 13.78
N ASN A 350 -19.86 -21.98 14.62
CA ASN A 350 -20.72 -22.50 15.69
C ASN A 350 -21.15 -21.34 16.61
N LYS A 351 -22.43 -21.29 16.97
CA LYS A 351 -23.04 -20.30 17.86
C LYS A 351 -22.24 -20.10 19.16
N ASP A 352 -21.61 -21.14 19.69
CA ASP A 352 -20.81 -21.04 20.92
C ASP A 352 -19.55 -20.19 20.75
N LYS A 353 -18.92 -20.22 19.56
CA LYS A 353 -17.74 -19.42 19.23
C LYS A 353 -18.09 -17.98 18.83
N PHE A 354 -19.38 -17.65 18.70
CA PHE A 354 -19.82 -16.30 18.38
C PHE A 354 -19.58 -15.32 19.53
N LYS A 355 -19.59 -15.78 20.79
CA LYS A 355 -19.37 -14.90 21.95
C LYS A 355 -18.05 -14.12 21.89
N ASP A 356 -17.10 -14.60 21.08
CA ASP A 356 -15.77 -14.03 20.93
C ASP A 356 -15.66 -13.04 19.74
N ILE A 357 -16.74 -12.81 18.99
CA ILE A 357 -16.68 -11.86 17.87
C ILE A 357 -16.64 -10.42 18.40
N ASN A 358 -15.52 -9.75 18.16
CA ASN A 358 -15.32 -8.39 18.59
C ASN A 358 -15.31 -7.44 17.37
N VAL A 359 -16.36 -6.64 17.23
CA VAL A 359 -16.40 -5.54 16.24
C VAL A 359 -15.63 -4.34 16.78
N MET A 360 -14.35 -4.29 16.43
CA MET A 360 -13.42 -3.27 16.89
C MET A 360 -13.81 -1.87 16.41
N SER A 361 -14.20 -1.75 15.15
CA SER A 361 -14.67 -0.48 14.58
C SER A 361 -15.59 -0.71 13.41
N VAL A 362 -16.52 0.23 13.20
CA VAL A 362 -17.33 0.33 11.99
C VAL A 362 -17.06 1.69 11.37
N THR A 363 -16.78 1.71 10.08
CA THR A 363 -16.56 2.93 9.31
C THR A 363 -17.42 2.93 8.06
N LEU A 364 -18.14 4.03 7.83
CA LEU A 364 -18.78 4.28 6.56
C LEU A 364 -17.71 4.55 5.50
N THR A 365 -17.79 3.78 4.42
CA THR A 365 -16.90 3.88 3.24
C THR A 365 -17.60 4.50 2.04
N GLY A 366 -18.91 4.78 2.15
CA GLY A 366 -19.76 5.50 1.21
C GLY A 366 -21.20 5.58 1.75
N ILE A 367 -22.14 6.23 1.03
CA ILE A 367 -23.52 6.49 1.54
C ILE A 367 -24.22 5.21 2.01
N ASN A 368 -24.07 4.13 1.24
CA ASN A 368 -24.71 2.85 1.51
C ASN A 368 -23.67 1.74 1.70
N LYS A 369 -22.47 2.10 2.16
CA LYS A 369 -21.36 1.16 2.31
C LYS A 369 -20.68 1.36 3.66
N ALA A 370 -20.49 0.28 4.39
CA ALA A 370 -19.74 0.27 5.63
C ALA A 370 -18.71 -0.87 5.62
N GLU A 371 -17.62 -0.69 6.33
CA GLU A 371 -16.63 -1.71 6.64
C GLU A 371 -16.58 -1.87 8.16
N ALA A 372 -16.74 -3.10 8.64
CA ALA A 372 -16.48 -3.45 10.03
C ALA A 372 -15.12 -4.14 10.13
N ARG A 373 -14.25 -3.67 11.03
CA ARG A 373 -13.05 -4.38 11.44
C ARG A 373 -13.40 -5.32 12.57
N VAL A 374 -13.16 -6.59 12.35
CA VAL A 374 -13.58 -7.67 13.24
C VAL A 374 -12.35 -8.44 13.71
N LEU A 375 -12.38 -8.79 14.98
CA LEU A 375 -11.45 -9.69 15.63
C LEU A 375 -12.22 -10.93 16.08
N LEU A 376 -11.75 -12.10 15.71
CA LEU A 376 -12.36 -13.38 16.10
C LEU A 376 -11.29 -14.44 16.32
N THR A 377 -11.46 -15.25 17.37
CA THR A 377 -10.61 -16.41 17.64
C THR A 377 -10.75 -17.46 16.55
N SER A 378 -9.62 -17.92 16.03
CA SER A 378 -9.53 -18.98 15.03
C SER A 378 -10.34 -20.21 15.41
N ASN A 379 -11.05 -20.79 14.45
CA ASN A 379 -11.81 -22.02 14.62
C ASN A 379 -11.22 -23.23 13.88
N ILE A 380 -10.16 -23.05 13.09
CA ILE A 380 -9.47 -24.15 12.39
C ILE A 380 -8.03 -24.37 12.86
N LEU A 381 -7.44 -23.42 13.59
CA LEU A 381 -6.10 -23.58 14.17
C LEU A 381 -6.21 -24.34 15.50
N GLN A 382 -5.18 -25.12 15.82
CA GLN A 382 -5.11 -25.83 17.10
C GLN A 382 -4.94 -24.84 18.26
N GLU A 383 -4.14 -23.79 18.04
CA GLU A 383 -3.94 -22.72 19.01
C GLU A 383 -5.04 -21.65 18.89
N SER A 384 -5.48 -21.15 20.04
CA SER A 384 -6.39 -20.01 20.13
C SER A 384 -5.69 -18.75 19.64
N THR A 385 -5.83 -18.47 18.34
CA THR A 385 -5.20 -17.31 17.69
C THR A 385 -6.26 -16.32 17.25
N ASN A 386 -6.10 -15.06 17.65
CA ASN A 386 -6.91 -13.95 17.18
C ASN A 386 -6.68 -13.66 15.69
N ILE A 387 -7.78 -13.58 14.93
CA ILE A 387 -7.77 -13.32 13.49
C ILE A 387 -8.46 -11.98 13.23
N TYR A 388 -7.70 -11.05 12.65
CA TYR A 388 -8.21 -9.75 12.19
C TYR A 388 -8.66 -9.85 10.75
N PHE A 389 -9.81 -9.26 10.45
CA PHE A 389 -10.35 -9.20 9.09
C PHE A 389 -11.37 -8.07 8.97
N SER A 390 -11.72 -7.73 7.72
CA SER A 390 -12.75 -6.74 7.40
C SER A 390 -13.99 -7.43 6.85
N VAL A 391 -15.15 -6.92 7.22
CA VAL A 391 -16.44 -7.30 6.65
C VAL A 391 -17.09 -6.08 6.02
N ASP A 392 -17.41 -6.19 4.75
CA ASP A 392 -18.11 -5.16 4.00
C ASP A 392 -19.62 -5.32 4.19
N PHE A 393 -20.33 -4.20 4.29
CA PHE A 393 -21.77 -4.12 4.39
C PHE A 393 -22.30 -3.16 3.33
N ASN A 394 -23.45 -3.49 2.75
CA ASN A 394 -24.16 -2.65 1.79
C ASN A 394 -25.57 -2.37 2.30
N LYS A 395 -26.03 -1.12 2.24
CA LYS A 395 -27.40 -0.76 2.57
C LYS A 395 -28.28 -0.95 1.33
N GLU A 396 -29.21 -1.91 1.39
CA GLU A 396 -30.15 -2.24 0.33
C GLU A 396 -31.58 -2.12 0.88
N ASN A 397 -32.45 -1.37 0.19
CA ASN A 397 -33.83 -1.12 0.62
C ASN A 397 -33.91 -0.60 2.07
N GLY A 398 -33.01 0.32 2.44
CA GLY A 398 -32.94 0.91 3.77
C GLY A 398 -32.34 0.02 4.87
N GLN A 399 -31.97 -1.22 4.58
CA GLN A 399 -31.41 -2.16 5.55
C GLN A 399 -29.96 -2.50 5.25
N TRP A 400 -29.11 -2.54 6.27
CA TRP A 400 -27.75 -3.05 6.11
C TRP A 400 -27.76 -4.56 5.83
N LYS A 401 -26.93 -4.96 4.89
CA LYS A 401 -26.74 -6.34 4.45
C LYS A 401 -25.26 -6.66 4.44
N ILE A 402 -24.90 -7.87 4.83
CA ILE A 402 -23.52 -8.34 4.83
C ILE A 402 -23.08 -8.74 3.42
N ASN A 403 -21.84 -8.42 3.08
CA ASN A 403 -21.16 -8.96 1.91
C ASN A 403 -20.47 -10.28 2.29
N LEU A 404 -21.07 -11.42 1.94
CA LEU A 404 -20.54 -12.74 2.26
C LEU A 404 -19.08 -12.93 1.79
N PRO A 405 -18.70 -12.60 0.53
CA PRO A 405 -17.31 -12.76 0.09
C PRO A 405 -16.26 -12.00 0.90
N SER A 406 -16.62 -10.83 1.46
CA SER A 406 -15.71 -10.08 2.34
C SER A 406 -15.33 -10.87 3.60
N THR A 407 -16.26 -11.67 4.14
CA THR A 407 -16.05 -12.52 5.31
C THR A 407 -15.04 -13.64 5.07
N PHE A 408 -14.75 -14.00 3.82
CA PHE A 408 -13.81 -15.08 3.50
C PHE A 408 -12.37 -14.76 3.88
N SER A 409 -12.06 -13.48 4.08
CA SER A 409 -10.77 -13.05 4.61
C SER A 409 -10.49 -13.66 6.00
N TYR A 410 -11.51 -13.88 6.83
CA TYR A 410 -11.37 -14.61 8.11
C TYR A 410 -10.82 -16.02 7.90
N THR A 411 -11.44 -16.83 7.04
CA THR A 411 -10.96 -18.18 6.73
C THR A 411 -9.61 -18.14 6.03
N SER A 412 -9.41 -17.24 5.07
CA SER A 412 -8.14 -17.12 4.35
C SER A 412 -6.97 -16.80 5.29
N ASN A 413 -7.18 -15.89 6.26
CA ASN A 413 -6.17 -15.50 7.23
C ASN A 413 -5.85 -16.64 8.22
N GLN A 414 -6.85 -17.46 8.59
CA GLN A 414 -6.60 -18.67 9.37
C GLN A 414 -5.80 -19.69 8.56
N VAL A 415 -6.19 -19.94 7.31
CA VAL A 415 -5.50 -20.89 6.43
C VAL A 415 -4.06 -20.47 6.19
N ALA A 416 -3.78 -19.17 6.01
CA ALA A 416 -2.41 -18.67 5.84
C ALA A 416 -1.49 -18.95 7.06
N LYS A 417 -2.07 -19.19 8.24
CA LYS A 417 -1.35 -19.55 9.47
C LYS A 417 -1.22 -21.05 9.69
N VAL A 418 -1.75 -21.90 8.81
CA VAL A 418 -1.63 -23.36 8.90
C VAL A 418 -0.28 -23.82 8.33
N GLY A 419 0.53 -24.53 9.13
CA GLY A 419 1.80 -25.09 8.69
C GLY A 419 2.87 -24.01 8.47
N ARG A 420 3.85 -24.28 7.59
CA ARG A 420 4.90 -23.30 7.24
C ARG A 420 4.32 -22.22 6.31
N PHE A 421 5.02 -21.09 6.21
CA PHE A 421 4.66 -20.00 5.30
C PHE A 421 4.38 -20.55 3.90
N THR A 422 3.24 -20.18 3.30
CA THR A 422 2.68 -20.66 2.02
C THR A 422 2.09 -22.08 1.97
N GLU A 423 2.31 -22.94 2.97
CA GLU A 423 1.79 -24.32 2.93
C GLU A 423 0.29 -24.41 3.23
N GLY A 424 -0.22 -23.48 4.03
CA GLY A 424 -1.59 -23.47 4.51
C GLY A 424 -2.65 -23.68 3.43
N PRO A 425 -2.67 -22.88 2.34
CA PRO A 425 -3.59 -23.09 1.23
C PRO A 425 -3.52 -24.50 0.64
N ARG A 426 -2.32 -25.05 0.44
CA ARG A 426 -2.12 -26.41 -0.09
C ARG A 426 -2.69 -27.47 0.86
N ILE A 427 -2.40 -27.36 2.15
CA ILE A 427 -2.88 -28.28 3.19
C ILE A 427 -4.42 -28.21 3.26
N TYR A 428 -4.97 -27.01 3.26
CA TYR A 428 -6.41 -26.79 3.28
C TYR A 428 -7.11 -27.37 2.04
N ARG A 429 -6.57 -27.17 0.82
CA ARG A 429 -7.09 -27.80 -0.41
C ARG A 429 -7.02 -29.33 -0.37
N LYS A 430 -5.95 -29.90 0.21
CA LYS A 430 -5.84 -31.36 0.43
C LYS A 430 -6.92 -31.86 1.40
N ARG A 431 -7.14 -31.16 2.50
CA ARG A 431 -8.20 -31.48 3.47
C ARG A 431 -9.57 -31.50 2.80
N VAL A 432 -9.93 -30.46 2.06
CA VAL A 432 -11.23 -30.37 1.34
C VAL A 432 -11.43 -31.56 0.39
N ARG A 433 -10.41 -31.96 -0.36
CA ARG A 433 -10.49 -33.14 -1.24
C ARG A 433 -10.64 -34.44 -0.47
N SER A 434 -9.95 -34.57 0.67
CA SER A 434 -10.09 -35.73 1.56
C SER A 434 -11.51 -35.80 2.14
N ASP A 435 -12.05 -34.68 2.61
CA ASP A 435 -13.41 -34.57 3.15
C ASP A 435 -14.45 -34.96 2.10
N LEU A 436 -14.31 -34.47 0.86
CA LEU A 436 -15.20 -34.83 -0.25
C LEU A 436 -15.12 -36.30 -0.65
N LYS A 437 -13.93 -36.91 -0.67
CA LYS A 437 -13.78 -38.35 -0.92
C LYS A 437 -14.49 -39.19 0.13
N LYS A 438 -14.49 -38.77 1.40
CA LYS A 438 -15.21 -39.46 2.48
C LYS A 438 -16.73 -39.41 2.29
N LEU A 439 -17.26 -38.37 1.63
CA LEU A 439 -18.69 -38.27 1.32
C LEU A 439 -19.09 -39.22 0.18
N ASP A 440 -18.16 -39.60 -0.70
CA ASP A 440 -18.41 -40.56 -1.75
C ASP A 440 -18.21 -42.00 -1.28
N LYS A 441 -19.31 -42.60 -0.81
CA LYS A 441 -19.34 -43.99 -0.34
C LYS A 441 -18.86 -45.02 -1.36
N LYS A 442 -18.92 -44.69 -2.67
CA LYS A 442 -18.49 -45.61 -3.74
C LYS A 442 -17.02 -45.45 -4.12
N ASN A 443 -16.35 -44.41 -3.60
CA ASN A 443 -14.95 -44.07 -3.92
C ASN A 443 -14.67 -43.94 -5.44
N GLN A 444 -15.65 -43.41 -6.17
CA GLN A 444 -15.61 -43.17 -7.63
C GLN A 444 -15.31 -41.69 -7.97
N MET A 445 -15.24 -40.80 -6.97
CA MET A 445 -15.06 -39.38 -7.14
C MET A 445 -13.68 -39.08 -7.74
N THR A 446 -13.69 -38.68 -9.01
CA THR A 446 -12.51 -38.19 -9.72
C THR A 446 -12.57 -36.67 -9.79
N PHE A 447 -11.54 -36.01 -9.27
CA PHE A 447 -11.42 -34.55 -9.33
C PHE A 447 -10.85 -34.12 -10.69
N ASP A 448 -11.44 -33.09 -11.29
CA ASP A 448 -10.94 -32.45 -12.50
C ASP A 448 -9.47 -31.99 -12.30
N PRO A 449 -8.53 -32.40 -13.17
CA PRO A 449 -7.12 -32.04 -13.06
C PRO A 449 -6.87 -30.54 -13.01
N ALA A 450 -7.70 -29.71 -13.66
CA ALA A 450 -7.55 -28.26 -13.63
C ALA A 450 -7.74 -27.66 -12.23
N LEU A 451 -8.41 -28.37 -11.33
CA LEU A 451 -8.65 -27.98 -9.94
C LEU A 451 -7.61 -28.56 -8.98
N VAL A 452 -6.69 -29.41 -9.47
CA VAL A 452 -5.60 -29.98 -8.67
C VAL A 452 -4.34 -29.15 -8.92
N TYR A 453 -4.22 -28.00 -8.26
CA TYR A 453 -3.00 -27.17 -8.31
C TYR A 453 -2.65 -26.59 -6.93
#